data_AF-A0A4S1CAM0-F1
#
_entry.id   AF-A0A4S1CAM0-F1
#
_cell.length_a   1.000
_cell.length_b   1.000
_cell.length_c   1.000
_cell.angle_alpha   90.00
_cell.angle_beta   90.00
_cell.angle_gamma   90.00
#
_symmetry.space_group_name_H-M   'P 1'
#
loop_
_entity.id
_entity.type
_entity.pdbx_description
1 polymer ?
#
loop_
_entity_poly.entity_id
_entity_poly.type
_entity_poly.pdbx_seq_one_letter_code
_entity_poly.pdbx_strand_id
1 'polypeptide(L)'
;MVMAQNTHAATAGAGNQVVGKVVILYGTVKAISPDGAVRLLMPNSPIYANDRIVTESDGSASIVFDGAQDNHLDLGRMTNVTIDHDVYATVTPEEVSDAVSEVEQIQQALLTGDQPIELEAPAAGGPASAGGTHPLFVVAPTGAEVTPTSGLTTTGVTFGTTATIEAAGTDAVSTPTVPTTNTVVVTGPADVNEGGEITYTANVSHPAQGDITVNLSNGSSIIIPNGATSGSVHIPVHPDNPYIDAGTVTTSVTSAAGGTENIVVDHTPVVTQVHDVPTPTTVSLGVSPANITEAGATVTYTATLTNIAHGDVTVHLDNGQTITIADGHTTGSVDYTFANSDDVYNDASSVHTAISDASGGNFENLSPDKTPVTVQIDDTKDTTTVSLGVSPANITEAGATVTYTA
;
A
#
# COMPACT_ATOMS: atom_id res chain seq x y z
N MET A 1 -12.33 35.93 47.41
CA MET A 1 -12.37 34.73 48.26
C MET A 1 -13.34 33.73 47.67
N VAL A 2 -12.87 32.93 46.70
CA VAL A 2 -13.47 31.65 46.34
C VAL A 2 -12.27 30.74 46.07
N MET A 3 -11.93 29.93 47.07
CA MET A 3 -10.95 28.86 46.95
C MET A 3 -11.65 27.74 46.17
N ALA A 4 -11.24 27.51 44.92
CA ALA A 4 -11.63 26.32 44.19
C ALA A 4 -10.89 25.13 44.81
N GLN A 5 -11.65 24.20 45.36
CA GLN A 5 -11.10 22.98 45.93
C GLN A 5 -10.52 22.12 44.81
N ASN A 6 -9.23 21.82 44.92
CA ASN A 6 -8.57 20.82 44.11
C ASN A 6 -9.05 19.45 44.63
N THR A 7 -10.13 18.94 44.04
CA THR A 7 -10.58 17.56 44.26
C THR A 7 -9.54 16.61 43.66
N HIS A 8 -8.59 16.19 44.49
CA HIS A 8 -7.86 14.94 44.28
C HIS A 8 -8.86 13.79 44.34
N ALA A 9 -9.36 13.39 43.17
CA ALA A 9 -10.05 12.12 43.01
C ALA A 9 -9.00 11.01 43.13
N ALA A 10 -8.93 10.38 44.29
CA ALA A 10 -8.33 9.06 44.41
C ALA A 10 -9.21 8.07 43.64
N THR A 11 -8.78 7.69 42.43
CA THR A 11 -9.43 6.65 41.64
C THR A 11 -8.57 5.39 41.66
N ALA A 12 -9.19 4.30 42.10
CA ALA A 12 -8.61 3.00 42.35
C ALA A 12 -8.14 2.28 41.07
N GLY A 13 -7.05 1.50 41.17
CA GLY A 13 -6.71 0.42 40.22
C GLY A 13 -5.35 0.51 39.50
N ALA A 14 -4.27 0.92 40.16
CA ALA A 14 -2.94 0.99 39.55
C ALA A 14 -2.34 -0.41 39.31
N GLY A 15 -2.22 -0.81 38.04
CA GLY A 15 -1.49 -2.00 37.61
C GLY A 15 -2.05 -2.75 36.40
N ASN A 16 -3.27 -2.43 35.95
CA ASN A 16 -3.93 -3.22 34.90
C ASN A 16 -4.52 -2.39 33.74
N GLN A 17 -4.07 -1.14 33.58
CA GLN A 17 -4.39 -0.33 32.40
C GLN A 17 -3.47 -0.72 31.25
N VAL A 18 -4.05 -1.15 30.13
CA VAL A 18 -3.31 -1.36 28.87
C VAL A 18 -2.99 0.01 28.29
N VAL A 19 -1.72 0.23 27.96
CA VAL A 19 -1.20 1.50 27.40
C VAL A 19 -0.65 1.34 25.99
N GLY A 20 -0.53 0.11 25.51
CA GLY A 20 -0.05 -0.17 24.16
C GLY A 20 0.02 -1.66 23.85
N LYS A 21 0.58 -1.99 22.69
CA LYS A 21 0.75 -3.36 22.20
C LYS A 21 2.11 -3.55 21.53
N VAL A 22 2.63 -4.77 21.62
CA VAL A 22 3.84 -5.19 20.90
C VAL A 22 3.49 -5.43 19.43
N VAL A 23 4.17 -4.75 18.51
CA VAL A 23 3.92 -4.90 17.06
C VAL A 23 5.00 -5.77 16.41
N ILE A 24 6.26 -5.57 16.80
CA ILE A 24 7.38 -6.37 16.31
C ILE A 24 8.07 -7.00 17.51
N LEU A 25 8.39 -8.29 17.43
CA LEU A 25 9.13 -9.00 18.46
C LEU A 25 10.02 -10.07 17.83
N TYR A 26 11.29 -10.07 18.22
CA TYR A 26 12.25 -11.13 17.91
C TYR A 26 12.91 -11.62 19.20
N GLY A 27 13.16 -12.92 19.31
CA GLY A 27 13.80 -13.54 20.47
C GLY A 27 12.95 -13.47 21.75
N THR A 28 13.61 -13.45 22.92
CA THR A 28 12.94 -13.54 24.22
C THR A 28 12.74 -12.15 24.85
N VAL A 29 11.48 -11.77 25.07
CA VAL A 29 11.10 -10.50 25.74
C VAL A 29 10.08 -10.77 26.83
N LYS A 30 10.30 -10.20 28.02
CA LYS A 30 9.45 -10.40 29.20
C LYS A 30 8.95 -9.07 29.72
N ALA A 31 7.68 -9.00 30.09
CA ALA A 31 7.12 -7.94 30.92
C ALA A 31 7.09 -8.41 32.37
N ILE A 32 7.56 -7.58 33.28
CA ILE A 32 7.51 -7.82 34.72
C ILE A 32 6.59 -6.77 35.31
N SER A 33 5.41 -7.18 35.76
CA SER A 33 4.43 -6.27 36.34
C SER A 33 4.89 -5.77 37.72
N PRO A 34 4.31 -4.67 38.26
CA PRO A 34 4.75 -4.09 39.54
C PRO A 34 4.62 -5.04 40.75
N ASP A 35 3.77 -6.05 40.65
CA ASP A 35 3.60 -7.13 41.63
C ASP A 35 4.68 -8.24 41.51
N GLY A 36 5.58 -8.11 40.54
CA GLY A 36 6.65 -9.08 40.25
C GLY A 36 6.23 -10.22 39.34
N ALA A 37 5.00 -10.25 38.84
CA ALA A 37 4.54 -11.27 37.90
C ALA A 37 5.28 -11.14 36.56
N VAL A 38 5.81 -12.25 36.05
CA VAL A 38 6.55 -12.28 34.78
C VAL A 38 5.67 -12.85 33.67
N ARG A 39 5.52 -12.09 32.59
CA ARG A 39 4.79 -12.48 31.38
C ARG A 39 5.75 -12.49 30.20
N LEU A 40 5.83 -13.62 29.50
CA LEU A 40 6.52 -13.67 28.21
C LEU A 40 5.66 -12.96 27.17
N LEU A 41 6.26 -12.04 26.42
CA LEU A 41 5.58 -11.28 25.39
C LEU A 41 5.64 -12.02 24.05
N MET A 42 4.56 -11.90 23.31
CA MET A 42 4.40 -12.34 21.92
C MET A 42 3.94 -11.15 21.07
N PRO A 43 4.07 -11.19 19.74
CA PRO A 43 3.44 -10.20 18.87
C PRO A 43 1.95 -10.01 19.22
N ASN A 44 1.50 -8.76 19.24
CA ASN A 44 0.18 -8.30 19.69
C ASN A 44 -0.13 -8.47 21.19
N SER A 45 0.85 -8.78 22.04
CA SER A 45 0.64 -8.79 23.49
C SER A 45 0.36 -7.38 24.03
N PRO A 46 -0.60 -7.22 24.95
CA PRO A 46 -0.86 -5.94 25.60
C PRO A 46 0.28 -5.60 26.58
N ILE A 47 0.64 -4.31 26.60
CA ILE A 47 1.59 -3.71 27.55
C ILE A 47 0.80 -2.90 28.56
N TYR A 48 1.11 -3.08 29.85
CA TYR A 48 0.41 -2.40 30.93
C TYR A 48 1.26 -1.27 31.52
N ALA A 49 0.59 -0.24 32.03
CA ALA A 49 1.25 0.83 32.75
C ALA A 49 2.08 0.28 33.92
N ASN A 50 3.31 0.77 34.04
CA ASN A 50 4.34 0.37 35.01
C ASN A 50 4.89 -1.05 34.83
N ASP A 51 4.58 -1.75 33.73
CA ASP A 51 5.31 -2.96 33.38
C ASP A 51 6.79 -2.62 33.16
N ARG A 52 7.68 -3.49 33.62
CA ARG A 52 9.10 -3.44 33.29
C ARG A 52 9.40 -4.41 32.16
N ILE A 53 9.75 -3.89 31.00
CA ILE A 53 10.05 -4.69 29.80
C ILE A 53 11.54 -5.00 29.77
N VAL A 54 11.86 -6.29 29.67
CA VAL A 54 13.22 -6.82 29.66
C VAL A 54 13.43 -7.65 28.39
N THR A 55 14.35 -7.23 27.54
CA THR A 55 14.80 -8.00 26.36
C THR A 55 16.09 -8.76 26.71
N GLU A 56 16.21 -10.02 26.30
CA GLU A 56 17.42 -10.82 26.53
C GLU A 56 18.45 -10.64 25.38
N SER A 57 19.50 -11.47 25.33
CA SER A 57 20.59 -11.35 24.34
C SER A 57 20.13 -11.57 22.89
N ASP A 58 19.01 -12.25 22.69
CA ASP A 58 18.36 -12.50 21.40
C ASP A 58 17.11 -11.62 21.20
N GLY A 59 16.70 -10.84 22.20
CA GLY A 59 15.43 -10.13 22.27
C GLY A 59 15.45 -8.75 21.62
N SER A 60 14.40 -8.38 20.90
CA SER A 60 14.09 -7.00 20.51
C SER A 60 12.58 -6.84 20.35
N ALA A 61 12.04 -5.66 20.64
CA ALA A 61 10.62 -5.40 20.53
C ALA A 61 10.34 -3.97 20.09
N SER A 62 9.29 -3.78 19.28
CA SER A 62 8.69 -2.48 19.01
C SER A 62 7.30 -2.45 19.61
N ILE A 63 7.04 -1.45 20.45
CA ILE A 63 5.78 -1.25 21.16
C ILE A 63 5.11 0.00 20.62
N VAL A 64 3.85 -0.11 20.23
CA VAL A 64 3.03 1.05 19.85
C VAL A 64 2.10 1.37 21.01
N PHE A 65 2.11 2.61 21.47
CA PHE A 65 1.24 3.08 22.54
C PHE A 65 -0.11 3.56 22.00
N ASP A 66 -1.16 3.40 22.81
CA ASP A 66 -2.52 3.82 22.45
C ASP A 66 -2.61 5.35 22.54
N GLY A 67 -2.59 6.05 21.39
CA GLY A 67 -2.53 7.52 21.34
C GLY A 67 -2.37 8.09 19.92
N ALA A 68 -1.92 9.35 19.82
CA ALA A 68 -1.70 10.05 18.55
C ALA A 68 -0.75 9.29 17.59
N GLN A 69 -0.84 9.61 16.29
CA GLN A 69 -0.08 8.94 15.23
C GLN A 69 1.44 8.98 15.53
N ASP A 70 2.13 7.84 15.34
CA ASP A 70 3.58 7.62 15.47
C ASP A 70 4.20 7.47 16.88
N ASN A 71 3.43 7.35 17.97
CA ASN A 71 4.03 7.05 19.29
C ASN A 71 4.44 5.58 19.42
N HIS A 72 5.72 5.29 19.17
CA HIS A 72 6.31 3.95 19.27
C HIS A 72 7.61 3.96 20.08
N LEU A 73 7.87 2.85 20.76
CA LEU A 73 9.09 2.60 21.52
C LEU A 73 9.79 1.35 21.00
N ASP A 74 10.99 1.54 20.47
CA ASP A 74 11.85 0.47 19.99
C ASP A 74 12.88 0.07 21.05
N LEU A 75 12.91 -1.22 21.35
CA LEU A 75 13.78 -1.84 22.34
C LEU A 75 14.73 -2.80 21.65
N GLY A 76 16.03 -2.52 21.79
CA GLY A 76 17.10 -3.41 21.33
C GLY A 76 17.33 -4.59 22.26
N ARG A 77 18.44 -5.30 22.05
CA ARG A 77 18.88 -6.43 22.91
C ARG A 77 19.31 -5.95 24.28
N MET A 78 19.17 -6.80 25.30
CA MET A 78 19.62 -6.54 26.68
C MET A 78 19.11 -5.22 27.28
N THR A 79 17.92 -4.80 26.87
CA THR A 79 17.28 -3.55 27.32
C THR A 79 16.36 -3.81 28.50
N ASN A 80 16.28 -2.87 29.41
CA ASN A 80 15.40 -2.91 30.58
C ASN A 80 14.79 -1.53 30.80
N VAL A 81 13.48 -1.41 30.58
CA VAL A 81 12.73 -0.14 30.66
C VAL A 81 11.45 -0.32 31.47
N THR A 82 11.09 0.66 32.27
CA THR A 82 9.79 0.72 32.96
C THR A 82 8.86 1.61 32.16
N ILE A 83 7.64 1.14 31.89
CA ILE A 83 6.62 1.88 31.13
C ILE A 83 5.87 2.80 32.09
N ASP A 84 6.51 3.87 32.52
CA ASP A 84 5.87 4.92 33.32
C ASP A 84 5.06 5.89 32.44
N HIS A 85 4.39 6.85 33.07
CA HIS A 85 3.56 7.82 32.36
C HIS A 85 4.34 8.61 31.32
N ASP A 86 5.59 8.96 31.57
CA ASP A 86 6.39 9.79 30.67
C ASP A 86 6.75 9.02 29.38
N VAL A 87 6.83 7.69 29.46
CA VAL A 87 7.13 6.82 28.31
C VAL A 87 5.95 6.72 27.33
N TYR A 88 4.70 6.70 27.81
CA TYR A 88 3.52 6.55 26.94
C TYR A 88 2.66 7.82 26.82
N ALA A 89 2.97 8.87 27.58
CA ALA A 89 2.29 10.15 27.48
C ALA A 89 2.48 10.72 26.07
N THR A 90 1.37 11.04 25.42
CA THR A 90 1.39 11.87 24.23
C THR A 90 1.57 13.32 24.66
N VAL A 91 2.52 14.03 24.05
CA VAL A 91 2.70 15.46 24.30
C VAL A 91 1.38 16.17 24.01
N THR A 92 0.79 16.79 25.01
CA THR A 92 -0.49 17.48 24.83
C THR A 92 -0.25 18.77 24.02
N PRO A 93 -1.21 19.22 23.19
CA PRO A 93 -1.08 20.50 22.49
C PRO A 93 -0.87 21.70 23.43
N GLU A 94 -1.25 21.55 24.70
CA GLU A 94 -1.07 22.55 25.77
C GLU A 94 0.40 22.68 26.18
N GLU A 95 1.14 21.58 26.34
CA GLU A 95 2.59 21.57 26.61
C GLU A 95 3.40 22.14 25.44
N VAL A 96 2.95 21.91 24.20
CA VAL A 96 3.57 22.52 23.00
C VAL A 96 3.30 24.03 22.97
N SER A 97 2.10 24.47 23.37
CA SER A 97 1.73 25.89 23.42
C SER A 97 2.55 26.66 24.47
N ASP A 98 2.80 26.06 25.63
CA ASP A 98 3.59 26.68 26.70
C ASP A 98 5.06 26.83 26.30
N ALA A 99 5.66 25.80 25.69
CA ALA A 99 7.02 25.87 25.16
C ALA A 99 7.17 26.90 24.04
N VAL A 100 6.16 27.04 23.17
CA VAL A 100 6.15 28.07 22.11
C VAL A 100 6.02 29.48 22.69
N SER A 101 5.20 29.66 23.74
CA SER A 101 5.10 30.94 24.46
C SER A 101 6.42 31.35 25.13
N GLU A 102 7.16 30.41 25.73
CA GLU A 102 8.47 30.70 26.31
C GLU A 102 9.49 31.13 25.24
N VAL A 103 9.51 30.47 24.08
CA VAL A 103 10.38 30.84 22.97
C VAL A 103 10.07 32.23 22.44
N GLU A 104 8.78 32.60 22.32
CA GLU A 104 8.37 33.95 21.94
C GLU A 104 8.77 34.99 22.99
N GLN A 105 8.64 34.68 24.28
CA GLN A 105 9.07 35.57 25.37
C GLN A 105 10.60 35.80 25.36
N ILE A 106 11.40 34.75 25.10
CA ILE A 106 12.86 34.86 24.97
C ILE A 106 13.24 35.72 23.76
N GLN A 107 12.58 35.52 22.62
CA GLN A 107 12.83 36.32 21.42
C GLN A 107 12.49 37.80 21.65
N GLN A 108 11.37 38.07 22.33
CA GLN A 108 10.96 39.44 22.65
C GLN A 108 11.89 40.12 23.67
N ALA A 109 12.37 39.39 24.67
CA ALA A 109 13.34 39.87 25.67
C ALA A 109 14.72 40.18 25.04
N LEU A 110 15.19 39.34 24.12
CA LEU A 110 16.42 39.59 23.37
C LEU A 110 16.32 40.80 22.43
N LEU A 111 15.14 41.04 21.84
CA LEU A 111 14.90 42.23 21.01
C LEU A 111 14.83 43.53 21.82
N THR A 112 14.37 43.49 23.06
CA THR A 112 14.23 44.67 23.94
C THR A 112 15.47 44.96 24.79
N GLY A 113 16.41 44.01 24.89
CA GLY A 113 17.81 44.24 25.21
C GLY A 113 18.17 44.62 26.64
N ASP A 114 17.23 44.65 27.60
CA ASP A 114 17.53 45.17 28.94
C ASP A 114 16.72 44.57 30.11
N GLN A 115 16.28 43.31 30.05
CA GLN A 115 15.69 42.62 31.22
C GLN A 115 16.29 41.23 31.42
N PRO A 116 16.56 40.81 32.68
CA PRO A 116 17.01 39.45 32.98
C PRO A 116 15.92 38.44 32.59
N ILE A 117 16.30 37.41 31.84
CA ILE A 117 15.41 36.32 31.44
C ILE A 117 15.29 35.38 32.65
N GLU A 118 14.23 35.52 33.45
CA GLU A 118 13.86 34.52 34.46
C GLU A 118 13.08 33.40 33.79
N LEU A 119 13.72 32.23 33.65
CA LEU A 119 13.07 30.98 33.26
C LEU A 119 12.74 30.20 34.53
N GLU A 120 11.57 29.56 34.57
CA GLU A 120 11.28 28.55 35.59
C GLU A 120 12.30 27.40 35.50
N ALA A 121 12.65 26.82 36.65
CA ALA A 121 13.65 25.76 36.68
C ALA A 121 13.14 24.52 35.92
N PRO A 122 13.94 23.91 35.01
CA PRO A 122 13.52 22.69 34.33
C PRO A 122 13.25 21.60 35.38
N ALA A 123 12.20 20.80 35.19
CA ALA A 123 11.65 19.87 36.18
C ALA A 123 12.65 18.84 36.76
N ALA A 124 13.84 18.68 36.16
CA ALA A 124 14.91 17.81 36.64
C ALA A 124 16.11 18.55 37.30
N GLY A 125 16.05 19.87 37.47
CA GLY A 125 17.14 20.68 38.00
C GLY A 125 16.69 21.55 39.16
N GLY A 126 17.22 21.29 40.36
CA GLY A 126 17.19 22.26 41.46
C GLY A 126 17.84 23.60 41.06
N PRO A 127 17.72 24.64 41.90
CA PRO A 127 18.12 26.00 41.56
C PRO A 127 19.55 26.06 41.03
N ALA A 128 19.79 26.97 40.07
CA ALA A 128 21.02 27.17 39.33
C ALA A 128 22.24 27.52 40.22
N SER A 129 22.75 26.53 40.97
CA SER A 129 24.06 26.55 41.64
C SER A 129 24.47 25.16 42.16
N ALA A 130 23.88 24.07 41.66
CA ALA A 130 24.24 22.71 42.06
C ALA A 130 24.74 21.89 40.85
N GLY A 131 25.76 22.41 40.16
CA GLY A 131 26.59 21.57 39.31
C GLY A 131 27.15 20.43 40.15
N GLY A 132 26.90 19.19 39.72
CA GLY A 132 27.33 17.99 40.43
C GLY A 132 28.82 18.06 40.76
N THR A 133 29.13 18.16 42.05
CA THR A 133 30.49 18.00 42.57
C THR A 133 30.84 16.51 42.48
N HIS A 134 31.14 16.03 41.29
CA HIS A 134 31.92 14.81 41.18
C HIS A 134 33.36 15.18 41.57
N PRO A 135 33.96 14.54 42.59
CA PRO A 135 35.38 14.74 42.82
C PRO A 135 36.09 14.32 41.53
N LEU A 136 36.87 15.23 40.96
CA LEU A 136 37.76 14.90 39.85
C LEU A 136 38.71 13.81 40.36
N PHE A 137 38.49 12.57 39.96
CA PHE A 137 39.38 11.47 40.30
C PHE A 137 40.64 11.61 39.46
N VAL A 138 41.61 12.36 39.98
CA VAL A 138 42.94 12.46 39.40
C VAL A 138 43.74 11.24 39.85
N VAL A 139 43.92 10.28 38.95
CA VAL A 139 44.88 9.19 39.14
C VAL A 139 46.28 9.77 38.93
N ALA A 140 47.01 10.00 40.01
CA ALA A 140 48.45 10.18 39.92
C ALA A 140 49.11 8.78 39.85
N PRO A 141 49.90 8.46 38.81
CA PRO A 141 50.64 7.20 38.77
C PRO A 141 51.69 7.20 39.87
N THR A 142 51.53 6.34 40.88
CA THR A 142 52.52 6.15 41.96
C THR A 142 53.49 4.98 41.68
N GLY A 143 53.51 4.45 40.46
CA GLY A 143 54.36 3.34 40.05
C GLY A 143 55.27 3.72 38.89
N ALA A 144 56.52 3.26 38.93
CA ALA A 144 57.43 3.39 37.79
C ALA A 144 56.86 2.65 36.57
N GLU A 145 56.84 3.33 35.43
CA GLU A 145 56.53 2.72 34.14
C GLU A 145 57.59 1.66 33.83
N VAL A 146 57.16 0.40 33.70
CA VAL A 146 58.03 -0.69 33.24
C VAL A 146 57.63 -0.97 31.80
N THR A 147 58.45 -0.58 30.83
CA THR A 147 58.33 -1.07 29.46
C THR A 147 58.82 -2.51 29.41
N PRO A 148 57.95 -3.54 29.26
CA PRO A 148 58.45 -4.89 29.11
C PRO A 148 59.16 -5.00 27.76
N THR A 149 60.49 -5.10 27.76
CA THR A 149 61.24 -5.58 26.60
C THR A 149 61.16 -7.11 26.60
N SER A 150 59.96 -7.63 26.38
CA SER A 150 59.75 -9.06 26.16
C SER A 150 60.03 -9.38 24.69
N GLY A 151 61.30 -9.62 24.39
CA GLY A 151 61.76 -10.11 23.11
C GLY A 151 63.07 -10.87 23.31
N LEU A 152 62.98 -12.19 23.47
CA LEU A 152 64.16 -13.03 23.29
C LEU A 152 64.44 -13.04 21.78
N THR A 153 65.63 -12.63 21.35
CA THR A 153 66.04 -12.80 19.95
C THR A 153 66.06 -14.30 19.66
N THR A 154 65.11 -14.79 18.87
CA THR A 154 65.16 -16.16 18.39
C THR A 154 66.15 -16.21 17.23
N THR A 155 67.25 -16.91 17.42
CA THR A 155 68.09 -17.34 16.29
C THR A 155 67.23 -18.27 15.45
N GLY A 156 66.96 -17.90 14.20
CA GLY A 156 66.17 -18.72 13.28
C GLY A 156 66.73 -20.14 13.19
N VAL A 157 65.83 -21.11 13.13
CA VAL A 157 66.18 -22.53 12.96
C VAL A 157 66.90 -22.68 11.62
N THR A 158 68.21 -22.89 11.64
CA THR A 158 68.98 -23.29 10.46
C THR A 158 68.73 -24.75 10.17
N PHE A 159 67.96 -25.04 9.11
CA PHE A 159 67.89 -26.38 8.55
C PHE A 159 69.21 -26.68 7.84
N GLY A 160 70.04 -27.51 8.47
CA GLY A 160 71.20 -28.10 7.83
C GLY A 160 70.74 -28.98 6.65
N THR A 161 71.43 -28.85 5.53
CA THR A 161 71.20 -29.59 4.30
C THR A 161 71.18 -31.11 4.48
N THR A 162 70.19 -31.72 3.79
CA THR A 162 70.13 -33.10 3.28
C THR A 162 70.35 -34.23 4.29
N ALA A 163 69.32 -34.48 5.10
CA ALA A 163 69.01 -35.84 5.54
C ALA A 163 67.86 -36.37 4.68
N THR A 164 68.12 -37.45 3.96
CA THR A 164 67.12 -38.21 3.21
C THR A 164 66.07 -38.72 4.19
N ILE A 165 64.87 -38.16 4.14
CA ILE A 165 63.72 -38.72 4.86
C ILE A 165 63.29 -39.96 4.06
N GLU A 166 63.57 -41.15 4.59
CA GLU A 166 62.92 -42.36 4.11
C GLU A 166 61.44 -42.27 4.48
N ALA A 167 60.60 -42.03 3.47
CA ALA A 167 59.15 -42.03 3.60
C ALA A 167 58.66 -43.46 3.83
N ALA A 168 58.55 -43.86 5.09
CA ALA A 168 57.67 -44.93 5.51
C ALA A 168 56.27 -44.34 5.76
N GLY A 169 55.33 -44.62 4.87
CA GLY A 169 53.91 -44.29 5.04
C GLY A 169 53.39 -43.30 4.00
N THR A 170 52.54 -43.78 3.10
CA THR A 170 51.70 -42.97 2.20
C THR A 170 50.49 -42.43 2.97
N ASP A 171 50.72 -41.71 4.06
CA ASP A 171 49.65 -40.87 4.60
C ASP A 171 49.63 -39.60 3.76
N ALA A 172 48.62 -39.52 2.91
CA ALA A 172 48.35 -38.35 2.10
C ALA A 172 48.38 -37.12 3.01
N VAL A 173 49.37 -36.25 2.79
CA VAL A 173 49.32 -34.88 3.26
C VAL A 173 48.16 -34.25 2.50
N SER A 174 46.95 -34.32 3.08
CA SER A 174 45.83 -33.49 2.67
C SER A 174 46.26 -32.06 2.91
N THR A 175 46.67 -31.37 1.85
CA THR A 175 46.74 -29.92 1.86
C THR A 175 45.39 -29.43 2.37
N PRO A 176 45.32 -28.56 3.40
CA PRO A 176 44.04 -28.00 3.81
C PRO A 176 43.41 -27.33 2.59
N THR A 177 42.34 -27.91 2.06
CA THR A 177 41.55 -27.30 1.00
C THR A 177 41.00 -26.02 1.60
N VAL A 178 41.47 -24.88 1.10
CA VAL A 178 40.83 -23.59 1.40
C VAL A 178 39.38 -23.73 0.92
N PRO A 179 38.37 -23.52 1.77
CA PRO A 179 36.98 -23.63 1.33
C PRO A 179 36.78 -22.67 0.16
N THR A 180 36.43 -23.20 -1.00
CA THR A 180 36.05 -22.39 -2.15
C THR A 180 34.79 -21.63 -1.77
N THR A 181 34.82 -20.30 -1.93
CA THR A 181 33.64 -19.47 -1.69
C THR A 181 32.89 -19.31 -3.00
N ASN A 182 31.59 -19.63 -3.00
CA ASN A 182 30.69 -19.42 -4.12
C ASN A 182 29.75 -18.24 -3.81
N THR A 183 29.67 -17.31 -4.74
CA THR A 183 28.69 -16.21 -4.67
C THR A 183 27.46 -16.58 -5.48
N VAL A 184 26.28 -16.52 -4.88
CA VAL A 184 24.99 -16.74 -5.52
C VAL A 184 24.39 -15.39 -5.92
N VAL A 185 24.06 -15.23 -7.19
CA VAL A 185 23.35 -14.06 -7.73
C VAL A 185 22.11 -14.55 -8.45
N VAL A 186 20.95 -13.97 -8.15
CA VAL A 186 19.70 -14.28 -8.86
C VAL A 186 19.38 -13.16 -9.84
N THR A 187 18.98 -13.55 -11.05
CA THR A 187 18.56 -12.66 -12.13
C THR A 187 17.18 -13.05 -12.64
N GLY A 188 16.43 -12.08 -13.16
CA GLY A 188 15.14 -12.28 -13.82
C GLY A 188 14.92 -11.21 -14.89
N PRO A 189 13.82 -11.30 -15.67
CA PRO A 189 13.47 -10.29 -16.66
C PRO A 189 13.16 -8.94 -15.99
N ALA A 190 13.45 -7.85 -16.70
CA ALA A 190 13.08 -6.50 -16.25
C ALA A 190 11.58 -6.21 -16.44
N ASP A 191 10.98 -6.81 -17.48
CA ASP A 191 9.60 -6.59 -17.90
C ASP A 191 8.95 -7.91 -18.28
N VAL A 192 7.68 -8.07 -17.95
CA VAL A 192 6.83 -9.20 -18.34
C VAL A 192 5.40 -8.69 -18.53
N ASN A 193 4.61 -9.41 -19.31
CA ASN A 193 3.19 -9.11 -19.48
C ASN A 193 2.34 -10.04 -18.60
N GLU A 194 1.12 -9.61 -18.29
CA GLU A 194 0.11 -10.49 -17.69
C GLU A 194 -0.15 -11.75 -18.53
N GLY A 195 -0.52 -12.84 -17.87
CA GLY A 195 -0.60 -14.17 -18.49
C GLY A 195 0.75 -14.77 -18.93
N GLY A 196 1.86 -14.05 -18.73
CA GLY A 196 3.21 -14.51 -18.99
C GLY A 196 3.83 -15.30 -17.83
N GLU A 197 5.15 -15.49 -17.90
CA GLU A 197 5.91 -16.25 -16.90
C GLU A 197 7.23 -15.54 -16.61
N ILE A 198 7.61 -15.50 -15.33
CA ILE A 198 8.89 -14.97 -14.87
C ILE A 198 9.84 -16.15 -14.65
N THR A 199 10.94 -16.17 -15.40
CA THR A 199 12.05 -17.09 -15.17
C THR A 199 13.09 -16.44 -14.25
N TYR A 200 13.23 -16.95 -13.04
CA TYR A 200 14.34 -16.61 -12.16
C TYR A 200 15.48 -17.60 -12.34
N THR A 201 16.69 -17.09 -12.52
CA THR A 201 17.91 -17.89 -12.67
C THR A 201 18.88 -17.55 -11.56
N ALA A 202 19.26 -18.54 -10.77
CA ALA A 202 20.35 -18.42 -9.80
C ALA A 202 21.66 -18.85 -10.45
N ASN A 203 22.69 -18.02 -10.33
CA ASN A 203 24.03 -18.25 -10.86
C ASN A 203 25.04 -18.30 -9.72
N VAL A 204 25.99 -19.24 -9.79
CA VAL A 204 27.13 -19.34 -8.88
C VAL A 204 28.45 -19.03 -9.59
N SER A 205 29.39 -18.43 -8.87
CA SER A 205 30.70 -18.02 -9.41
C SER A 205 31.61 -19.19 -9.84
N HIS A 206 31.38 -20.41 -9.34
CA HIS A 206 32.05 -21.64 -9.76
C HIS A 206 31.06 -22.81 -9.79
N PRO A 207 31.34 -23.91 -10.52
CA PRO A 207 30.48 -25.09 -10.50
C PRO A 207 30.23 -25.59 -9.07
N ALA A 208 28.97 -25.90 -8.76
CA ALA A 208 28.55 -26.35 -7.44
C ALA A 208 29.18 -27.72 -7.09
N GLN A 209 29.65 -27.91 -5.86
CA GLN A 209 30.21 -29.16 -5.33
C GLN A 209 29.20 -29.82 -4.38
N GLY A 210 28.08 -30.21 -4.98
CA GLY A 210 26.85 -30.67 -4.35
C GLY A 210 25.66 -29.80 -4.77
N ASP A 211 24.45 -30.28 -4.53
CA ASP A 211 23.26 -29.50 -4.86
C ASP A 211 23.16 -28.27 -3.93
N ILE A 212 22.93 -27.09 -4.52
CA ILE A 212 22.69 -25.85 -3.80
C ILE A 212 21.22 -25.48 -3.96
N THR A 213 20.52 -25.28 -2.85
CA THR A 213 19.15 -24.80 -2.82
C THR A 213 19.14 -23.32 -2.46
N VAL A 214 18.61 -22.50 -3.37
CA VAL A 214 18.46 -21.04 -3.22
C VAL A 214 16.99 -20.74 -2.95
N ASN A 215 16.68 -20.20 -1.78
CA ASN A 215 15.33 -19.82 -1.37
C ASN A 215 15.09 -18.34 -1.69
N LEU A 216 13.94 -18.05 -2.27
CA LEU A 216 13.54 -16.71 -2.70
C LEU A 216 12.50 -16.12 -1.75
N SER A 217 12.39 -14.80 -1.70
CA SER A 217 11.45 -14.08 -0.83
C SER A 217 9.98 -14.31 -1.20
N ASN A 218 9.72 -14.73 -2.44
CA ASN A 218 8.38 -15.10 -2.92
C ASN A 218 7.98 -16.55 -2.54
N GLY A 219 8.78 -17.23 -1.71
CA GLY A 219 8.53 -18.61 -1.25
C GLY A 219 8.99 -19.70 -2.22
N SER A 220 9.51 -19.35 -3.39
CA SER A 220 10.04 -20.32 -4.37
C SER A 220 11.47 -20.75 -4.02
N SER A 221 11.87 -21.91 -4.54
CA SER A 221 13.25 -22.41 -4.42
C SER A 221 13.83 -22.77 -5.79
N ILE A 222 15.08 -22.38 -6.02
CA ILE A 222 15.88 -22.78 -7.19
C ILE A 222 16.90 -23.82 -6.72
N ILE A 223 17.00 -24.93 -7.44
CA ILE A 223 18.05 -25.94 -7.21
C ILE A 223 19.10 -25.78 -8.29
N ILE A 224 20.36 -25.59 -7.88
CA ILE A 224 21.54 -25.66 -8.74
C ILE A 224 22.15 -27.06 -8.52
N PRO A 225 22.06 -27.96 -9.52
CA PRO A 225 22.59 -29.32 -9.37
C PRO A 225 24.11 -29.35 -9.20
N ASN A 226 24.62 -30.40 -8.57
CA ASN A 226 26.06 -30.68 -8.51
C ASN A 226 26.73 -30.60 -9.89
N GLY A 227 27.83 -29.85 -9.97
CA GLY A 227 28.61 -29.59 -11.18
C GLY A 227 28.02 -28.51 -12.09
N ALA A 228 26.83 -27.99 -11.82
CA ALA A 228 26.23 -26.90 -12.57
C ALA A 228 26.64 -25.52 -12.01
N THR A 229 26.56 -24.50 -12.85
CA THR A 229 26.77 -23.10 -12.46
C THR A 229 25.48 -22.31 -12.32
N SER A 230 24.34 -22.91 -12.70
CA SER A 230 23.06 -22.25 -12.67
C SER A 230 21.90 -23.21 -12.49
N GLY A 231 20.81 -22.69 -11.95
CA GLY A 231 19.50 -23.34 -11.88
C GLY A 231 18.42 -22.29 -12.13
N SER A 232 17.23 -22.74 -12.52
CA SER A 232 16.10 -21.82 -12.79
C SER A 232 14.80 -22.33 -12.19
N VAL A 233 13.91 -21.40 -11.88
CA VAL A 233 12.51 -21.64 -11.55
C VAL A 233 11.63 -20.73 -12.40
N HIS A 234 10.43 -21.23 -12.68
CA HIS A 234 9.44 -20.62 -13.55
C HIS A 234 8.22 -20.27 -12.72
N ILE A 235 7.85 -19.00 -12.67
CA ILE A 235 6.74 -18.48 -11.86
C ILE A 235 5.73 -17.84 -12.79
N PRO A 236 4.49 -18.35 -12.87
CA PRO A 236 3.46 -17.71 -13.67
C PRO A 236 3.13 -16.33 -13.10
N VAL A 237 2.94 -15.37 -14.00
CA VAL A 237 2.32 -14.08 -13.67
C VAL A 237 0.82 -14.31 -13.50
N HIS A 238 0.13 -13.40 -12.81
CA HIS A 238 -1.32 -13.48 -12.74
C HIS A 238 -1.96 -13.44 -14.15
N PRO A 239 -3.15 -14.02 -14.33
CA PRO A 239 -3.79 -14.09 -15.64
C PRO A 239 -4.14 -12.71 -16.19
N ASP A 240 -4.04 -12.59 -17.52
CA ASP A 240 -4.54 -11.44 -18.29
C ASP A 240 -6.05 -11.23 -18.06
N ASN A 241 -6.44 -9.97 -17.88
CA ASN A 241 -7.79 -9.54 -17.54
C ASN A 241 -8.09 -8.16 -18.15
N PRO A 242 -9.36 -7.74 -18.30
CA PRO A 242 -9.70 -6.51 -19.00
C PRO A 242 -9.46 -5.20 -18.23
N TYR A 243 -8.87 -5.26 -17.04
CA TYR A 243 -8.75 -4.12 -16.14
C TYR A 243 -7.31 -3.62 -16.05
N ILE A 244 -7.15 -2.34 -15.73
CA ILE A 244 -5.84 -1.74 -15.49
C ILE A 244 -5.36 -2.19 -14.11
N ASP A 245 -4.38 -3.09 -14.05
CA ASP A 245 -3.76 -3.55 -12.81
C ASP A 245 -2.25 -3.84 -12.92
N ALA A 246 -1.59 -3.15 -13.86
CA ALA A 246 -0.13 -3.11 -13.99
C ALA A 246 0.57 -2.91 -12.64
N GLY A 247 1.67 -3.64 -12.46
CA GLY A 247 2.29 -3.77 -11.14
C GLY A 247 3.76 -4.12 -11.19
N THR A 248 4.31 -4.42 -10.02
CA THR A 248 5.72 -4.78 -9.88
C THR A 248 5.87 -6.02 -9.03
N VAL A 249 6.62 -7.00 -9.50
CA VAL A 249 7.00 -8.17 -8.72
C VAL A 249 8.45 -8.01 -8.28
N THR A 250 8.68 -8.06 -6.97
CA THR A 250 10.03 -7.98 -6.41
C THR A 250 10.38 -9.28 -5.70
N THR A 251 11.52 -9.86 -6.07
CA THR A 251 12.03 -11.09 -5.47
C THR A 251 13.50 -10.94 -5.12
N SER A 252 13.88 -11.34 -3.91
CA SER A 252 15.28 -11.38 -3.45
C SER A 252 15.62 -12.78 -2.95
N VAL A 253 16.91 -13.07 -2.83
CA VAL A 253 17.37 -14.31 -2.19
C VAL A 253 17.26 -14.15 -0.67
N THR A 254 16.59 -15.08 0.00
CA THR A 254 16.50 -15.11 1.47
C THR A 254 17.60 -15.94 2.09
N SER A 255 17.91 -17.10 1.50
CA SER A 255 19.01 -17.97 1.91
C SER A 255 19.46 -18.84 0.76
N ALA A 256 20.71 -19.28 0.79
CA ALA A 256 21.21 -20.34 -0.06
C ALA A 256 22.05 -21.29 0.79
N ALA A 257 21.79 -22.60 0.67
CA ALA A 257 22.44 -23.63 1.45
C ALA A 257 22.57 -24.92 0.64
N GLY A 258 23.51 -25.78 1.04
CA GLY A 258 23.85 -26.99 0.31
C GLY A 258 25.30 -26.95 -0.17
N GLY A 259 25.70 -27.95 -0.95
CA GLY A 259 27.08 -28.11 -1.38
C GLY A 259 28.06 -28.39 -0.22
N THR A 260 29.35 -28.32 -0.55
CA THR A 260 30.48 -28.42 0.41
C THR A 260 31.23 -27.09 0.54
N GLU A 261 30.78 -26.07 -0.19
CA GLU A 261 31.39 -24.75 -0.28
C GLU A 261 30.86 -23.75 0.76
N ASN A 262 31.63 -22.69 0.97
CA ASN A 262 31.14 -21.50 1.66
C ASN A 262 30.28 -20.68 0.70
N ILE A 263 29.03 -20.37 1.07
CA ILE A 263 28.10 -19.65 0.21
C ILE A 263 27.97 -18.20 0.68
N VAL A 264 28.15 -17.27 -0.25
CA VAL A 264 27.84 -15.85 -0.11
C VAL A 264 26.66 -15.54 -1.01
N VAL A 265 25.67 -14.83 -0.49
CA VAL A 265 24.44 -14.50 -1.24
C VAL A 265 24.43 -13.02 -1.56
N ASP A 266 24.16 -12.70 -2.83
CA ASP A 266 23.73 -11.36 -3.21
C ASP A 266 22.22 -11.22 -2.92
N HIS A 267 21.90 -10.33 -1.98
CA HIS A 267 20.54 -10.04 -1.57
C HIS A 267 19.89 -8.91 -2.38
N THR A 268 20.55 -8.41 -3.43
CA THR A 268 20.00 -7.38 -4.32
C THR A 268 18.66 -7.86 -4.88
N PRO A 269 17.56 -7.10 -4.66
CA PRO A 269 16.25 -7.49 -5.19
C PRO A 269 16.23 -7.45 -6.71
N VAL A 270 15.65 -8.49 -7.31
CA VAL A 270 15.24 -8.51 -8.71
C VAL A 270 13.85 -7.91 -8.79
N VAL A 271 13.71 -6.85 -9.57
CA VAL A 271 12.44 -6.16 -9.80
C VAL A 271 12.01 -6.43 -11.23
N THR A 272 10.79 -6.90 -11.41
CA THR A 272 10.16 -7.13 -12.71
C THR A 272 8.89 -6.29 -12.80
N GLN A 273 8.80 -5.44 -13.81
CA GLN A 273 7.59 -4.69 -14.13
C GLN A 273 6.61 -5.62 -14.84
N VAL A 274 5.36 -5.64 -14.39
CA VAL A 274 4.27 -6.38 -15.02
C VAL A 274 3.40 -5.38 -15.78
N HIS A 275 3.23 -5.61 -17.07
CA HIS A 275 2.45 -4.77 -17.98
C HIS A 275 1.13 -5.44 -18.36
N ASP A 276 0.08 -4.62 -18.37
CA ASP A 276 -1.25 -4.91 -18.91
C ASP A 276 -1.20 -5.39 -20.37
N VAL A 277 -2.12 -6.27 -20.74
CA VAL A 277 -2.26 -6.80 -22.10
C VAL A 277 -3.62 -6.37 -22.64
N PRO A 278 -3.69 -5.35 -23.53
CA PRO A 278 -4.95 -4.71 -23.89
C PRO A 278 -6.07 -5.67 -24.31
N THR A 279 -7.00 -5.90 -23.41
CA THR A 279 -8.18 -6.74 -23.57
C THR A 279 -9.41 -5.85 -23.77
N PRO A 280 -10.12 -5.97 -24.91
CA PRO A 280 -11.21 -5.05 -25.23
C PRO A 280 -12.44 -5.28 -24.35
N THR A 281 -12.99 -4.19 -23.83
CA THR A 281 -14.34 -4.14 -23.25
C THR A 281 -15.23 -3.30 -24.15
N THR A 282 -16.33 -3.86 -24.64
CA THR A 282 -17.24 -3.14 -25.53
C THR A 282 -18.42 -2.57 -24.73
N VAL A 283 -18.81 -1.34 -25.01
CA VAL A 283 -20.12 -0.79 -24.60
C VAL A 283 -21.03 -0.64 -25.82
N SER A 284 -22.23 -1.20 -25.75
CA SER A 284 -23.25 -1.11 -26.80
C SER A 284 -24.50 -0.38 -26.33
N LEU A 285 -25.24 0.20 -27.27
CA LEU A 285 -26.46 0.95 -26.99
C LEU A 285 -27.70 0.17 -27.46
N GLY A 286 -28.70 0.10 -26.59
CA GLY A 286 -30.05 -0.34 -26.91
C GLY A 286 -31.07 0.78 -26.65
N VAL A 287 -32.25 0.66 -27.25
CA VAL A 287 -33.38 1.56 -27.00
C VAL A 287 -34.67 0.76 -26.84
N SER A 288 -35.52 1.17 -25.91
CA SER A 288 -36.83 0.57 -25.68
C SER A 288 -37.87 1.59 -25.21
N PRO A 289 -39.07 1.64 -25.81
CA PRO A 289 -39.45 0.96 -27.05
C PRO A 289 -38.74 1.57 -28.27
N ALA A 290 -38.55 0.78 -29.33
CA ALA A 290 -37.97 1.25 -30.60
C ALA A 290 -38.99 1.88 -31.56
N ASN A 291 -40.29 1.81 -31.22
CA ASN A 291 -41.38 2.42 -31.98
C ASN A 291 -42.30 3.11 -30.99
N ILE A 292 -42.62 4.37 -31.26
CA ILE A 292 -43.50 5.22 -30.46
C ILE A 292 -44.47 5.98 -31.36
N THR A 293 -45.48 6.62 -30.78
CA THR A 293 -46.38 7.53 -31.49
C THR A 293 -46.11 8.98 -31.11
N GLU A 294 -46.70 9.92 -31.84
CA GLU A 294 -46.49 11.36 -31.65
C GLU A 294 -47.07 11.97 -30.38
N ALA A 295 -47.82 11.18 -29.62
CA ALA A 295 -48.45 11.58 -28.37
C ALA A 295 -47.45 11.72 -27.18
N GLY A 296 -46.22 12.20 -27.41
CA GLY A 296 -45.25 12.54 -26.36
C GLY A 296 -44.67 11.35 -25.59
N ALA A 297 -44.23 10.31 -26.31
CA ALA A 297 -43.69 9.11 -25.67
C ALA A 297 -42.24 9.25 -25.18
N THR A 298 -41.94 8.55 -24.08
CA THR A 298 -40.60 8.40 -23.54
C THR A 298 -39.98 7.09 -24.03
N VAL A 299 -38.71 7.13 -24.43
CA VAL A 299 -37.88 5.95 -24.66
C VAL A 299 -36.77 5.87 -23.62
N THR A 300 -36.34 4.66 -23.30
CA THR A 300 -35.20 4.40 -22.44
C THR A 300 -34.02 3.96 -23.31
N TYR A 301 -32.93 4.71 -23.27
CA TYR A 301 -31.65 4.28 -23.84
C TYR A 301 -30.87 3.51 -22.77
N THR A 302 -30.37 2.33 -23.12
CA THR A 302 -29.62 1.46 -22.21
C THR A 302 -28.24 1.17 -22.78
N ALA A 303 -27.19 1.53 -22.05
CA ALA A 303 -25.82 1.14 -22.38
C ALA A 303 -25.48 -0.20 -21.69
N THR A 304 -24.81 -1.10 -22.40
CA THR A 304 -24.44 -2.45 -21.90
C THR A 304 -22.97 -2.72 -22.16
N LEU A 305 -22.22 -3.05 -21.10
CA LEU A 305 -20.82 -3.48 -21.14
C LEU A 305 -20.70 -5.00 -21.28
N THR A 306 -19.62 -5.45 -21.93
CA THR A 306 -19.24 -6.88 -21.96
C THR A 306 -18.60 -7.38 -20.67
N ASN A 307 -18.04 -6.46 -19.86
CA ASN A 307 -17.39 -6.74 -18.58
C ASN A 307 -17.98 -5.85 -17.48
N ILE A 308 -17.89 -6.28 -16.22
CA ILE A 308 -18.37 -5.50 -15.07
C ILE A 308 -17.50 -4.24 -14.94
N ALA A 309 -18.10 -3.09 -14.63
CA ALA A 309 -17.34 -1.87 -14.40
C ALA A 309 -16.62 -1.90 -13.04
N HIS A 310 -15.34 -1.50 -13.00
CA HIS A 310 -14.58 -1.23 -11.78
C HIS A 310 -14.41 0.29 -11.63
N GLY A 311 -15.36 0.93 -10.95
CA GLY A 311 -15.61 2.37 -10.99
C GLY A 311 -16.65 2.75 -12.05
N ASP A 312 -17.19 3.96 -11.94
CA ASP A 312 -18.26 4.41 -12.83
C ASP A 312 -17.76 4.55 -14.29
N VAL A 313 -18.64 4.20 -15.24
CA VAL A 313 -18.45 4.44 -16.68
C VAL A 313 -19.46 5.50 -17.14
N THR A 314 -18.95 6.54 -17.78
CA THR A 314 -19.76 7.61 -18.37
C THR A 314 -19.83 7.41 -19.88
N VAL A 315 -21.05 7.25 -20.41
CA VAL A 315 -21.34 7.07 -21.84
C VAL A 315 -22.06 8.32 -22.36
N HIS A 316 -21.48 8.98 -23.36
CA HIS A 316 -22.06 10.15 -24.01
C HIS A 316 -22.78 9.74 -25.29
N LEU A 317 -24.01 10.21 -25.46
CA LEU A 317 -24.80 10.00 -26.67
C LEU A 317 -24.73 11.25 -27.57
N ASP A 318 -24.88 11.07 -28.87
CA ASP A 318 -24.89 12.17 -29.86
C ASP A 318 -26.11 13.10 -29.74
N ASN A 319 -27.19 12.64 -29.12
CA ASN A 319 -28.36 13.45 -28.77
C ASN A 319 -28.16 14.33 -27.50
N GLY A 320 -26.96 14.35 -26.94
CA GLY A 320 -26.60 15.16 -25.77
C GLY A 320 -26.91 14.52 -24.41
N GLN A 321 -27.51 13.33 -24.39
CA GLN A 321 -27.76 12.58 -23.15
C GLN A 321 -26.47 11.90 -22.65
N THR A 322 -26.42 11.66 -21.35
CA THR A 322 -25.34 10.91 -20.70
C THR A 322 -25.94 9.73 -19.93
N ILE A 323 -25.38 8.54 -20.12
CA ILE A 323 -25.68 7.34 -19.33
C ILE A 323 -24.51 7.09 -18.38
N THR A 324 -24.81 6.88 -17.10
CA THR A 324 -23.83 6.39 -16.12
C THR A 324 -24.08 4.92 -15.84
N ILE A 325 -23.06 4.10 -16.01
CA ILE A 325 -23.03 2.71 -15.54
C ILE A 325 -22.25 2.73 -14.23
N ALA A 326 -22.92 2.39 -13.13
CA ALA A 326 -22.31 2.44 -11.81
C ALA A 326 -21.25 1.35 -11.62
N ASP A 327 -20.33 1.58 -10.70
CA ASP A 327 -19.38 0.56 -10.21
C ASP A 327 -20.08 -0.76 -9.89
N GLY A 328 -19.45 -1.87 -10.27
CA GLY A 328 -19.98 -3.23 -10.07
C GLY A 328 -21.13 -3.63 -11.01
N HIS A 329 -21.52 -2.79 -11.97
CA HIS A 329 -22.61 -3.05 -12.91
C HIS A 329 -22.13 -3.15 -14.37
N THR A 330 -22.93 -3.80 -15.21
CA THR A 330 -22.71 -3.88 -16.67
C THR A 330 -23.69 -2.99 -17.45
N THR A 331 -24.70 -2.42 -16.80
CA THR A 331 -25.75 -1.67 -17.49
C THR A 331 -26.06 -0.35 -16.78
N GLY A 332 -26.45 0.63 -17.60
CA GLY A 332 -26.96 1.93 -17.15
C GLY A 332 -27.98 2.41 -18.17
N SER A 333 -28.90 3.28 -17.76
CA SER A 333 -29.96 3.77 -18.63
C SER A 333 -30.31 5.23 -18.39
N VAL A 334 -30.85 5.86 -19.42
CA VAL A 334 -31.41 7.22 -19.35
C VAL A 334 -32.71 7.27 -20.15
N ASP A 335 -33.71 7.94 -19.58
CA ASP A 335 -34.96 8.21 -20.26
C ASP A 335 -34.87 9.48 -21.09
N TYR A 336 -35.49 9.46 -22.27
CA TYR A 336 -35.58 10.60 -23.18
C TYR A 336 -37.01 10.70 -23.71
N THR A 337 -37.62 11.86 -23.51
CA THR A 337 -38.98 12.15 -23.98
C THR A 337 -38.92 12.98 -25.25
N PHE A 338 -39.57 12.49 -26.31
CA PHE A 338 -39.72 13.26 -27.53
C PHE A 338 -40.78 14.35 -27.32
N ALA A 339 -40.47 15.56 -27.77
CA ALA A 339 -41.33 16.72 -27.61
C ALA A 339 -42.20 17.00 -28.85
N ASN A 340 -42.37 16.01 -29.75
CA ASN A 340 -43.28 16.15 -30.88
C ASN A 340 -44.72 16.29 -30.38
N SER A 341 -45.51 17.09 -31.10
CA SER A 341 -46.91 17.35 -30.81
C SER A 341 -47.77 16.65 -31.85
N ASP A 342 -48.69 15.80 -31.39
CA ASP A 342 -49.75 15.19 -32.19
C ASP A 342 -50.54 16.25 -32.98
N ASP A 343 -50.66 16.07 -34.29
CA ASP A 343 -51.41 16.95 -35.18
C ASP A 343 -52.10 16.20 -36.35
N VAL A 344 -52.84 16.95 -37.18
CA VAL A 344 -53.70 16.39 -38.24
C VAL A 344 -52.96 15.99 -39.52
N TYR A 345 -51.66 16.28 -39.61
CA TYR A 345 -50.83 15.99 -40.78
C TYR A 345 -50.21 14.61 -40.65
N ASN A 346 -50.06 13.91 -41.78
CA ASN A 346 -49.38 12.62 -41.80
C ASN A 346 -47.88 12.84 -42.02
N ASP A 347 -47.08 12.73 -40.96
CA ASP A 347 -45.65 13.05 -40.98
C ASP A 347 -44.78 12.12 -40.12
N ALA A 348 -45.00 10.81 -40.25
CA ALA A 348 -44.14 9.78 -39.65
C ALA A 348 -42.64 10.06 -39.85
N SER A 349 -41.85 9.87 -38.78
CA SER A 349 -40.44 10.25 -38.74
C SER A 349 -39.58 9.22 -38.00
N SER A 350 -38.25 9.40 -38.05
CA SER A 350 -37.30 8.55 -37.33
C SER A 350 -36.16 9.37 -36.73
N VAL A 351 -35.69 8.92 -35.57
CA VAL A 351 -34.55 9.51 -34.87
C VAL A 351 -33.48 8.45 -34.65
N HIS A 352 -32.24 8.83 -34.96
CA HIS A 352 -31.07 8.00 -34.74
C HIS A 352 -30.27 8.54 -33.56
N THR A 353 -29.74 7.64 -32.74
CA THR A 353 -28.89 7.99 -31.60
C THR A 353 -27.76 6.99 -31.51
N ALA A 354 -26.54 7.46 -31.35
CA ALA A 354 -25.34 6.63 -31.22
C ALA A 354 -24.51 7.05 -30.00
N ILE A 355 -23.66 6.13 -29.56
CA ILE A 355 -22.61 6.47 -28.59
C ILE A 355 -21.57 7.35 -29.29
N SER A 356 -21.34 8.55 -28.77
CA SER A 356 -20.30 9.44 -29.27
C SER A 356 -18.94 9.12 -28.63
N ASP A 357 -18.94 8.89 -27.32
CA ASP A 357 -17.76 8.57 -26.51
C ASP A 357 -18.13 7.80 -25.23
N ALA A 358 -17.19 7.03 -24.67
CA ALA A 358 -17.32 6.46 -23.33
C ALA A 358 -15.98 6.39 -22.61
N SER A 359 -16.01 6.61 -21.29
CA SER A 359 -14.81 6.61 -20.45
C SER A 359 -15.10 6.10 -19.04
N GLY A 360 -14.06 5.63 -18.33
CA GLY A 360 -14.16 5.12 -16.95
C GLY A 360 -14.07 3.59 -16.86
N GLY A 361 -14.51 3.04 -15.72
CA GLY A 361 -14.61 1.59 -15.48
C GLY A 361 -13.30 0.82 -15.29
N ASN A 362 -12.15 1.51 -15.21
CA ASN A 362 -10.81 0.91 -15.04
C ASN A 362 -10.46 -0.17 -16.09
N PHE A 363 -10.95 -0.04 -17.33
CA PHE A 363 -10.64 -0.98 -18.40
C PHE A 363 -9.33 -0.62 -19.12
N GLU A 364 -8.55 -1.62 -19.52
CA GLU A 364 -7.34 -1.40 -20.34
C GLU A 364 -7.69 -0.80 -21.71
N ASN A 365 -8.83 -1.25 -22.28
CA ASN A 365 -9.29 -0.83 -23.60
C ASN A 365 -10.83 -0.82 -23.67
N LEU A 366 -11.44 0.30 -23.26
CA LEU A 366 -12.87 0.54 -23.46
C LEU A 366 -13.16 0.95 -24.91
N SER A 367 -13.98 0.16 -25.61
CA SER A 367 -14.31 0.32 -27.01
C SER A 367 -15.81 0.59 -27.20
N PRO A 368 -16.23 1.85 -27.41
CA PRO A 368 -17.63 2.17 -27.66
C PRO A 368 -18.10 1.67 -29.03
N ASP A 369 -19.20 0.93 -29.07
CA ASP A 369 -19.92 0.60 -30.31
C ASP A 369 -20.74 1.82 -30.76
N LYS A 370 -20.28 2.47 -31.83
CA LYS A 370 -20.91 3.68 -32.40
C LYS A 370 -22.03 3.37 -33.39
N THR A 371 -22.52 2.13 -33.43
CA THR A 371 -23.68 1.76 -34.25
C THR A 371 -24.93 2.50 -33.77
N PRO A 372 -25.60 3.32 -34.61
CA PRO A 372 -26.79 4.05 -34.18
C PRO A 372 -27.97 3.11 -33.92
N VAL A 373 -28.68 3.35 -32.81
CA VAL A 373 -30.02 2.81 -32.59
C VAL A 373 -31.05 3.73 -33.24
N THR A 374 -32.19 3.17 -33.65
CA THR A 374 -33.24 3.92 -34.34
C THR A 374 -34.53 3.83 -33.55
N VAL A 375 -35.18 4.98 -33.35
CA VAL A 375 -36.55 5.09 -32.86
C VAL A 375 -37.44 5.52 -34.02
N GLN A 376 -38.46 4.72 -34.32
CA GLN A 376 -39.50 5.08 -35.27
C GLN A 376 -40.62 5.82 -34.54
N ILE A 377 -41.12 6.87 -35.17
CA ILE A 377 -42.19 7.71 -34.67
C ILE A 377 -43.34 7.59 -35.66
N ASP A 378 -44.37 6.85 -35.26
CA ASP A 378 -45.57 6.61 -36.04
C ASP A 378 -46.59 7.75 -35.86
N ASP A 379 -47.12 8.22 -36.99
CA ASP A 379 -48.22 9.18 -37.08
C ASP A 379 -49.50 8.67 -36.39
N THR A 380 -50.18 9.55 -35.67
CA THR A 380 -51.46 9.27 -35.02
C THR A 380 -52.62 9.62 -35.94
N LYS A 381 -53.56 8.69 -36.12
CA LYS A 381 -54.66 8.91 -37.05
C LYS A 381 -55.69 9.90 -36.51
N ASP A 382 -55.76 11.07 -37.14
CA ASP A 382 -56.77 12.07 -36.88
C ASP A 382 -58.02 11.99 -37.77
N THR A 383 -59.16 12.41 -37.21
CA THR A 383 -60.45 12.46 -37.94
C THR A 383 -60.90 13.90 -38.15
N THR A 384 -60.79 14.40 -39.39
CA THR A 384 -61.39 15.68 -39.79
C THR A 384 -62.80 15.44 -40.33
N THR A 385 -63.79 16.16 -39.78
CA THR A 385 -65.19 16.09 -40.27
C THR A 385 -65.55 17.35 -41.06
N VAL A 386 -66.21 17.17 -42.20
CA VAL A 386 -66.79 18.25 -43.00
C VAL A 386 -68.32 18.17 -42.86
N SER A 387 -68.98 19.31 -42.64
CA SER A 387 -70.43 19.37 -42.46
C SER A 387 -71.06 20.31 -43.47
N LEU A 388 -72.00 19.80 -44.27
CA LEU A 388 -72.66 20.59 -45.30
C LEU A 388 -73.91 21.29 -44.73
N GLY A 389 -73.84 22.61 -44.58
CA GLY A 389 -75.00 23.46 -44.31
C GLY A 389 -75.77 23.79 -45.58
N VAL A 390 -77.10 23.85 -45.49
CA VAL A 390 -77.98 24.23 -46.61
C VAL A 390 -78.80 25.46 -46.25
N SER A 391 -78.81 26.47 -47.12
CA SER A 391 -79.59 27.69 -46.91
C SER A 391 -80.25 28.20 -48.20
N PRO A 392 -81.57 28.47 -48.18
CA PRO A 392 -82.50 28.19 -47.09
C PRO A 392 -82.82 26.69 -46.99
N ALA A 393 -83.03 26.18 -45.78
CA ALA A 393 -83.32 24.75 -45.54
C ALA A 393 -84.68 24.29 -46.10
N ASN A 394 -85.56 25.22 -46.49
CA ASN A 394 -86.85 24.96 -47.09
C ASN A 394 -87.09 25.96 -48.23
N ILE A 395 -87.60 25.49 -49.36
CA ILE A 395 -87.97 26.34 -50.52
C ILE A 395 -89.42 26.08 -50.94
N THR A 396 -90.07 27.13 -51.47
CA THR A 396 -91.38 27.04 -52.15
C THR A 396 -91.19 26.83 -53.67
N GLU A 397 -92.20 26.33 -54.38
CA GLU A 397 -92.14 26.00 -55.82
C GLU A 397 -91.71 27.16 -56.74
N ALA A 398 -91.77 28.41 -56.26
CA ALA A 398 -91.25 29.59 -56.95
C ALA A 398 -89.70 29.71 -56.87
N GLY A 399 -88.99 28.73 -57.42
CA GLY A 399 -87.60 28.86 -57.92
C GLY A 399 -86.56 29.64 -57.08
N ALA A 400 -86.38 29.34 -55.79
CA ALA A 400 -85.31 29.94 -54.99
C ALA A 400 -83.96 29.22 -55.18
N THR A 401 -82.85 29.96 -55.19
CA THR A 401 -81.49 29.41 -55.18
C THR A 401 -81.16 28.84 -53.80
N VAL A 402 -80.81 27.55 -53.74
CA VAL A 402 -80.29 26.89 -52.53
C VAL A 402 -78.78 26.93 -52.56
N THR A 403 -78.17 27.43 -51.49
CA THR A 403 -76.71 27.45 -51.30
C THR A 403 -76.33 26.35 -50.34
N TYR A 404 -75.40 25.49 -50.76
CA TYR A 404 -74.74 24.52 -49.90
C TYR A 404 -73.38 25.06 -49.51
N THR A 405 -73.09 25.12 -48.21
CA THR A 405 -71.81 25.59 -47.66
C THR A 405 -71.19 24.44 -46.88
N ALA A 406 -69.98 24.02 -47.26
CA ALA A 406 -69.25 22.93 -46.62
C ALA A 406 -68.28 23.46 -45.55
#